data_AF-A0A4R4S4V7-F1
#
_entry.id   AF-A0A4R4S4V7-F1
#
_cell.length_a   1.000
_cell.length_b   1.000
_cell.length_c   1.000
_cell.angle_alpha   90.00
_cell.angle_beta   90.00
_cell.angle_gamma   90.00
#
_symmetry.space_group_name_H-M   'P 1'
#
loop_
_entity.id
_entity.type
_entity.pdbx_description
1 polymer ?
#
loop_
_entity_poly.entity_id
_entity_poly.type
_entity_poly.pdbx_seq_one_letter_code
_entity_poly.pdbx_strand_id
1 'polypeptide(L)'
;MNTETTPEIELLAGLRAELTEYEVRSEVRENVAGLAVFTDVRGVFVWVFVSYSGRYFSWDQDGRQHPVNDMPGAARRIAEQVRPNGSGVVTS
;
A
#
# COMPACT_ATOMS: atom_id res chain seq x y z
N MET A 1 20.41 -20.88 -0.22
CA MET A 1 18.97 -20.59 -0.29
C MET A 1 18.79 -19.61 -1.42
N ASN A 2 18.20 -20.04 -2.52
CA ASN A 2 17.86 -19.13 -3.61
C ASN A 2 16.62 -18.38 -3.12
N THR A 3 16.78 -17.16 -2.63
CA THR A 3 15.64 -16.29 -2.36
C THR A 3 15.13 -15.83 -3.72
N GLU A 4 14.36 -16.69 -4.39
CA GLU A 4 13.55 -16.26 -5.51
C GLU A 4 12.45 -15.38 -4.94
N THR A 5 12.76 -14.09 -4.79
CA THR A 5 11.78 -13.06 -4.47
C THR A 5 10.68 -13.15 -5.53
N THR A 6 9.45 -13.44 -5.13
CA THR A 6 8.37 -13.57 -6.11
C THR A 6 8.09 -12.22 -6.77
N PRO A 7 7.62 -12.18 -8.03
CA PRO A 7 7.32 -10.92 -8.72
C PRO A 7 6.37 -9.99 -7.93
N GLU A 8 5.47 -10.58 -7.13
CA GLU A 8 4.58 -9.84 -6.24
C GLU A 8 5.33 -9.10 -5.14
N ILE A 9 6.33 -9.74 -4.52
CA ILE A 9 7.16 -9.12 -3.48
C ILE A 9 8.01 -7.98 -4.06
N GLU A 10 8.50 -8.13 -5.30
CA GLU A 10 9.20 -7.03 -5.99
C GLU A 10 8.29 -5.84 -6.26
N LEU A 11 7.04 -6.08 -6.70
CA LEU A 11 6.04 -5.02 -6.89
C LEU A 11 5.72 -4.30 -5.57
N LEU A 12 5.56 -5.05 -4.47
CA LEU A 12 5.31 -4.48 -3.15
C LEU A 12 6.52 -3.72 -2.60
N ALA A 13 7.74 -4.17 -2.89
CA ALA A 13 8.97 -3.46 -2.55
C ALA A 13 9.10 -2.15 -3.34
N GLY A 14 8.73 -2.16 -4.63
CA GLY A 14 8.65 -0.94 -5.46
C GLY A 14 7.63 0.06 -4.91
N LEU A 15 6.42 -0.41 -4.57
CA LEU A 15 5.40 0.44 -3.95
C LEU A 15 5.86 1.00 -2.60
N ARG A 16 6.57 0.21 -1.79
CA ARG A 16 7.17 0.67 -0.54
C ARG A 16 8.15 1.81 -0.75
N ALA A 17 8.97 1.76 -1.81
CA ALA A 17 9.90 2.83 -2.14
C ALA A 17 9.14 4.13 -2.49
N GLU A 18 8.07 4.05 -3.29
CA GLU A 18 7.24 5.22 -3.60
C GLU A 18 6.55 5.82 -2.35
N LEU A 19 6.17 4.99 -1.38
CA LEU A 19 5.58 5.46 -0.12
C LEU A 19 6.57 6.26 0.75
N THR A 20 7.89 6.11 0.57
CA THR A 20 8.86 6.89 1.33
C THR A 20 8.85 8.37 0.95
N GLU A 21 8.46 8.71 -0.28
CA GLU A 21 8.29 10.09 -0.75
C GLU A 21 7.17 10.83 0.00
N TYR A 22 6.24 10.07 0.60
CA TYR A 22 5.15 10.59 1.42
C TYR A 22 5.41 10.40 2.93
N GLU A 23 6.63 10.04 3.33
CA GLU A 23 6.99 9.75 4.72
C GLU A 23 6.07 8.68 5.37
N VAL A 24 5.46 7.82 4.55
CA VAL A 24 4.56 6.77 5.00
C VAL A 24 5.39 5.54 5.36
N ARG A 25 5.35 5.19 6.65
CA ARG A 25 6.01 3.98 7.14
C ARG A 25 5.29 2.75 6.60
N SER A 26 6.06 1.84 6.01
CA SER A 26 5.55 0.57 5.49
C SER A 26 6.62 -0.54 5.49
N GLU A 27 6.16 -1.79 5.52
CA GLU A 27 6.99 -2.99 5.62
C GLU A 27 6.42 -4.09 4.71
N VAL A 28 7.25 -4.65 3.84
CA VAL A 28 6.88 -5.85 3.07
C VAL A 28 7.01 -7.07 3.97
N ARG A 29 5.96 -7.89 4.04
CA ARG A 29 5.91 -9.10 4.85
C ARG A 29 5.70 -10.32 3.95
N GLU A 30 6.80 -11.03 3.71
CA GLU A 30 6.85 -12.17 2.79
C GLU A 30 5.93 -13.33 3.22
N ASN A 31 5.75 -13.54 4.53
CA ASN A 31 4.92 -14.62 5.07
C ASN A 31 3.42 -14.49 4.71
N VAL A 32 2.97 -13.29 4.33
CA VAL A 32 1.60 -13.02 3.88
C VAL A 32 1.56 -12.42 2.47
N ALA A 33 2.71 -12.35 1.78
CA ALA A 33 2.87 -11.71 0.47
C ALA A 33 2.18 -10.34 0.39
N GLY A 34 2.37 -9.50 1.42
CA GLY A 34 1.65 -8.25 1.59
C GLY A 34 2.52 -7.11 2.11
N LEU A 35 2.13 -5.88 1.79
CA LEU A 35 2.74 -4.66 2.31
C LEU A 35 1.88 -4.12 3.46
N ALA A 36 2.44 -4.10 4.66
CA ALA A 36 1.84 -3.49 5.84
C ALA A 36 2.13 -2.00 5.83
N VAL A 37 1.11 -1.17 5.60
CA VAL A 37 1.21 0.29 5.67
C VAL A 37 0.72 0.75 7.04
N PHE A 38 1.59 1.42 7.78
CA PHE A 38 1.32 1.81 9.16
C PHE A 38 0.34 2.99 9.18
N THR A 39 -0.65 2.90 10.07
CA THR A 39 -1.56 4.00 10.38
C THR A 39 -1.14 4.68 11.69
N ASP A 40 -1.80 5.80 12.03
CA ASP A 40 -1.61 6.44 13.34
C ASP A 40 -2.20 5.63 14.50
N VAL A 41 -3.04 4.63 14.21
CA VAL A 41 -3.55 3.69 15.21
C VAL A 41 -2.54 2.54 15.37
N ARG A 42 -1.92 2.47 16.55
CA ARG A 42 -0.94 1.42 16.86
C ARG A 42 -1.53 0.02 16.64
N GLY A 43 -0.80 -0.81 15.89
CA GLY A 43 -1.21 -2.18 15.59
C GLY A 43 -2.23 -2.32 14.45
N VAL A 44 -2.70 -1.20 13.88
CA VAL A 44 -3.60 -1.19 12.73
C VAL A 44 -2.82 -0.83 11.47
N PHE A 45 -3.00 -1.65 10.44
CA PHE A 45 -2.35 -1.51 9.15
C PHE A 45 -3.41 -1.40 8.05
N VAL A 46 -3.10 -0.59 7.04
CA VAL A 46 -3.68 -0.80 5.70
C VAL A 46 -2.83 -1.86 5.02
N TRP A 47 -3.45 -2.99 4.68
CA TRP A 47 -2.78 -4.09 4.01
C TRP A 47 -2.90 -3.94 2.51
N VAL A 48 -1.78 -3.89 1.80
CA VAL A 48 -1.76 -3.85 0.33
C VAL A 48 -1.28 -5.19 -0.21
N PHE A 49 -2.03 -5.73 -1.15
CA PHE A 49 -1.70 -6.98 -1.85
C PHE A 49 -1.65 -6.75 -3.36
N VAL A 50 -0.91 -7.61 -4.06
CA VAL A 50 -1.01 -7.73 -5.52
C VAL A 50 -2.18 -8.65 -5.84
N SER A 51 -3.08 -8.21 -6.71
CA SER A 51 -4.21 -9.01 -7.20
C SER A 51 -3.72 -10.31 -7.83
N TYR A 52 -4.53 -11.38 -7.84
CA TYR A 52 -4.20 -12.64 -8.51
C TYR A 52 -3.77 -12.47 -9.98
N SER A 53 -4.29 -11.46 -10.70
CA SER A 53 -3.89 -11.20 -12.08
C SER A 53 -2.52 -10.53 -12.20
N GLY A 54 -1.86 -10.13 -11.11
CA GLY A 54 -0.60 -9.39 -11.11
C GLY A 54 -0.69 -7.95 -11.61
N ARG A 55 -1.91 -7.41 -11.81
CA ARG A 55 -2.13 -6.14 -12.53
C ARG A 55 -2.51 -4.97 -11.64
N TYR A 56 -2.94 -5.25 -10.42
CA TYR A 56 -3.43 -4.23 -9.50
C TYR A 56 -2.86 -4.43 -8.09
N PHE A 57 -2.57 -3.33 -7.42
CA PHE A 57 -2.51 -3.27 -5.96
C PHE A 57 -3.94 -3.13 -5.40
N SER A 58 -4.24 -3.80 -4.29
CA SER A 58 -5.55 -3.78 -3.62
C SER A 58 -5.38 -3.63 -2.12
N TRP A 59 -6.14 -2.75 -1.46
CA TRP A 59 -5.93 -2.46 -0.02
C TRP A 59 -7.16 -2.03 0.78
N ASP A 60 -8.36 -2.18 0.24
CA ASP A 60 -9.60 -1.93 0.97
C ASP A 60 -10.69 -2.93 0.56
N GLN A 61 -11.67 -3.14 1.44
CA GLN A 61 -12.79 -4.06 1.21
C GLN A 61 -13.77 -3.55 0.14
N ASP A 62 -13.78 -2.24 -0.14
CA ASP A 62 -14.62 -1.61 -1.17
C ASP A 62 -14.09 -1.77 -2.60
N GLY A 63 -13.15 -2.71 -2.84
CA GLY A 63 -12.57 -2.94 -4.15
C GLY A 63 -11.65 -1.82 -4.63
N ARG A 64 -11.10 -1.01 -3.71
CA ARG A 64 -10.07 -0.01 -4.07
C ARG A 64 -8.84 -0.74 -4.60
N GLN A 65 -8.63 -0.55 -5.89
CA GLN A 65 -7.51 -1.09 -6.62
C GLN A 65 -6.82 0.00 -7.43
N HIS A 66 -5.52 -0.18 -7.66
CA HIS A 66 -4.75 0.71 -8.51
C HIS A 66 -3.78 -0.09 -9.39
N PRO A 67 -3.64 0.24 -10.68
CA PRO A 67 -2.73 -0.48 -11.57
C PRO A 67 -1.28 -0.51 -11.07
N VAL A 68 -0.61 -1.66 -11.20
CA VAL A 68 0.80 -1.82 -10.76
C VAL A 68 1.79 -1.00 -11.59
N ASN A 69 1.41 -0.59 -12.80
CA ASN A 69 2.22 0.25 -13.68
C ASN A 69 2.13 1.75 -13.36
N ASP A 70 1.33 2.14 -12.36
CA ASP A 70 1.27 3.50 -11.81
C ASP A 70 1.53 3.46 -10.29
N MET A 71 2.75 3.03 -9.91
CA MET A 71 3.17 2.97 -8.50
C MET A 71 3.10 4.34 -7.79
N PRO A 72 3.53 5.46 -8.41
CA PRO A 72 3.41 6.77 -7.76
C PRO A 72 1.95 7.14 -7.48
N GLY A 73 1.03 6.83 -8.41
CA GLY A 73 -0.41 7.05 -8.22
C GLY A 73 -1.01 6.17 -7.12
N ALA A 74 -0.57 4.91 -7.00
CA ALA A 74 -0.98 4.03 -5.89
C ALA A 74 -0.49 4.56 -4.54
N ALA A 75 0.79 4.92 -4.45
CA ALA A 75 1.40 5.45 -3.24
C ALA A 75 0.70 6.72 -2.75
N ARG A 76 0.40 7.65 -3.66
CA ARG A 76 -0.36 8.87 -3.35
C ARG A 76 -1.71 8.55 -2.70
N ARG A 77 -2.50 7.66 -3.31
CA ARG A 77 -3.84 7.30 -2.81
C ARG A 77 -3.79 6.61 -1.45
N ILE A 78 -2.82 5.73 -1.25
CA ILE A 78 -2.59 5.08 0.04
C ILE A 78 -2.19 6.11 1.09
N ALA A 79 -1.28 7.03 0.76
CA ALA A 79 -0.84 8.11 1.66
C ALA A 79 -2.00 9.04 2.07
N GLU A 80 -2.86 9.42 1.12
CA GLU A 80 -4.08 10.19 1.39
C GLU A 80 -5.03 9.46 2.35
N GLN A 81 -5.11 8.14 2.26
CA GLN A 81 -5.96 7.32 3.14
C GLN A 81 -5.39 7.18 4.57
N VAL A 82 -4.07 6.98 4.71
CA VAL A 82 -3.46 6.71 6.03
C VAL A 82 -3.14 7.96 6.83
N ARG A 83 -3.10 9.14 6.20
CA ARG A 83 -2.91 10.42 6.90
C ARG A 83 -4.26 10.93 7.42
N PRO A 84 -4.46 11.06 8.75
CA PRO A 84 -5.64 11.72 9.28
C PRO A 84 -5.45 13.23 9.16
N ASN A 85 -5.81 13.81 8.01
CA ASN A 85 -6.56 15.08 7.91
C ASN A 85 -6.59 15.63 6.48
N GLY A 86 -7.82 15.77 5.97
CA GLY A 86 -8.17 16.46 4.72
C GLY A 86 -9.67 16.49 4.41
N SER A 87 -10.54 15.86 5.21
CA SER A 87 -11.99 16.00 5.07
C SER A 87 -12.66 16.18 6.44
N GLY A 88 -12.33 17.30 7.06
CA GLY A 88 -13.08 17.90 8.15
C GLY A 88 -13.64 19.24 7.70
N VAL A 89 -14.44 19.25 6.62
CA VAL A 89 -15.36 20.36 6.35
C VAL A 89 -16.76 19.86 6.70
N VAL A 90 -17.11 20.00 7.99
CA VAL A 90 -18.50 20.06 8.40
C VAL A 90 -18.93 21.51 8.13
N THR A 91 -19.56 21.75 6.99
CA THR A 91 -20.35 22.97 6.81
C THR A 91 -21.67 22.75 7.54
N SER A 92 -21.86 23.52 8.62
CA SER A 92 -23.17 23.81 9.22
C SER A 92 -24.16 24.39 8.22
#